data_AF-A0A7S4UVJ3-F1
#
_entry.id   AF-A0A7S4UVJ3-F1
#
_cell.length_a   1.000
_cell.length_b   1.000
_cell.length_c   1.000
_cell.angle_alpha   90.00
_cell.angle_beta   90.00
_cell.angle_gamma   90.00
#
_symmetry.space_group_name_H-M   'P 1'
#
loop_
_entity.id
_entity.type
_entity.pdbx_description
1 polymer ?
#
loop_
_entity_poly.entity_id
_entity_poly.type
_entity_poly.pdbx_seq_one_letter_code
_entity_poly.pdbx_strand_id
1 'polypeptide(L)'
;TRHRFISWAAPCFVVCCPAMTLGAGMNLENGSNIADLSAGPVVPAVLAAGAAMASGATTAALTGTAGTATAAATVACGSGGSDAIPSAKEEPQETSMEVCPEEPAPDIQATTRWDAHLDHPNIQADAKLQPQAQEAFRGKLGICGPAELKLIETFEFISLGCYCAPSYALQLLGLKRYSYPFDWVRSSLDGVLHCLNMHFQDFLTYSTTWTQDQYMVFGGTRWGGSFWHHNLEAPVTREDMLRRVHRLYGQGEVAACKPRFFVRSINSTREIDSALRFRDALRQMVPEATEVFLLLIVDLQTNKDPMVIAGEEGKGIIFFPIAEADTCKAVAKGSGGLATCAASYAEGIAFAIKYWAGNTEAQASVSTFPDIRHLSAACDQWDGGDPARELFTPRKFYGQLLDALPEAPKMKKLCSPVQMFNFVLQADINPKLPLMVECFGKYLQVKLPEGAVGGHVLQLYSNDGQLTATVGLFMQDGQVLSLGSAHVEERCKAPATDKSCAPAAPPLASSD
;
A
#
# COMPACT_ATOMS: atom_id res chain seq x y z
N THR A 1 -23.99 -36.08 -24.75
CA THR A 1 -23.20 -34.85 -24.47
C THR A 1 -23.23 -34.57 -22.97
N ARG A 2 -22.32 -35.19 -22.21
CA ARG A 2 -22.14 -34.94 -20.76
C ARG A 2 -20.72 -34.41 -20.57
N HIS A 3 -20.58 -33.11 -20.29
CA HIS A 3 -19.31 -32.52 -19.90
C HIS A 3 -19.09 -32.76 -18.40
N ARG A 4 -18.04 -33.53 -18.06
CA ARG A 4 -17.51 -33.60 -16.70
C ARG A 4 -16.60 -32.38 -16.50
N PHE A 5 -16.94 -31.53 -15.53
CA PHE A 5 -16.01 -30.55 -14.97
C PHE A 5 -15.03 -31.30 -14.07
N ILE A 6 -13.73 -31.19 -14.38
CA ILE A 6 -12.65 -31.60 -13.48
C ILE A 6 -12.29 -30.36 -12.66
N SER A 7 -12.63 -30.39 -11.38
CA SER A 7 -12.20 -29.42 -10.38
C SER A 7 -10.72 -29.66 -10.06
N TRP A 8 -9.89 -28.65 -10.27
CA TRP A 8 -8.53 -28.61 -9.72
C TRP A 8 -8.57 -27.87 -8.39
N ALA A 9 -8.44 -28.60 -7.29
CA ALA A 9 -8.19 -28.02 -5.98
C ALA A 9 -6.71 -27.61 -5.92
N ALA A 10 -6.43 -26.32 -5.95
CA ALA A 10 -5.12 -25.80 -5.56
C ALA A 10 -5.02 -25.86 -4.01
N PRO A 11 -3.93 -26.40 -3.43
CA PRO A 11 -3.74 -26.32 -1.99
C PRO A 11 -3.40 -24.87 -1.62
N CYS A 12 -4.34 -24.18 -0.96
CA CYS A 12 -4.02 -22.98 -0.18
C CYS A 12 -3.14 -23.39 1.00
N PHE A 13 -1.84 -23.15 0.91
CA PHE A 13 -0.97 -23.20 2.07
C PHE A 13 -1.17 -21.91 2.88
N VAL A 14 -1.90 -22.04 4.00
CA VAL A 14 -1.86 -21.07 5.09
C VAL A 14 -0.50 -21.22 5.75
N VAL A 15 0.36 -20.21 5.63
CA VAL A 15 1.55 -20.09 6.48
C VAL A 15 1.04 -19.74 7.87
N CYS A 16 0.87 -20.75 8.72
CA CYS A 16 0.65 -20.54 10.15
C CYS A 16 1.94 -19.96 10.75
N CYS A 17 1.93 -18.68 11.14
CA CYS A 17 2.89 -18.19 12.12
C CYS A 17 2.72 -18.98 13.43
N PRO A 18 3.78 -19.50 14.07
CA PRO A 18 3.64 -20.14 15.36
C PRO A 18 3.27 -19.11 16.41
N ALA A 19 2.19 -19.37 17.15
CA ALA A 19 1.83 -18.64 18.35
C ALA A 19 2.96 -18.77 19.38
N MET A 20 3.59 -17.65 19.74
CA MET A 20 4.51 -17.59 20.87
C MET A 20 3.70 -17.73 22.17
N THR A 21 3.89 -18.84 22.86
CA THR A 21 3.46 -19.02 24.25
C THR A 21 4.35 -18.18 25.16
N LEU A 22 3.81 -17.10 25.73
CA LEU A 22 4.44 -16.36 26.81
C LEU A 22 4.30 -17.13 28.11
N GLY A 23 5.43 -17.64 28.62
CA GLY A 23 5.56 -18.14 29.98
C GLY A 23 5.38 -17.00 30.98
N ALA A 24 4.55 -17.23 32.00
CA ALA A 24 4.36 -16.34 33.13
C ALA A 24 5.66 -16.22 33.94
N GLY A 25 6.21 -15.00 34.03
CA GLY A 25 7.32 -14.66 34.90
C GLY A 25 6.85 -13.69 35.99
N MET A 26 6.87 -14.16 37.24
CA MET A 26 6.65 -13.37 38.45
C MET A 26 7.78 -12.34 38.64
N ASN A 27 7.38 -11.13 39.07
CA ASN A 27 8.27 -10.08 39.58
C ASN A 27 8.99 -10.53 40.86
N LEU A 28 10.26 -10.14 41.01
CA LEU A 28 10.84 -9.75 42.29
C LEU A 28 12.03 -8.78 42.06
N GLU A 29 12.04 -7.75 42.89
CA GLU A 29 12.94 -6.59 42.91
C GLU A 29 14.37 -6.95 43.39
N ASN A 30 15.39 -6.25 42.87
CA ASN A 30 16.26 -5.34 43.63
C ASN A 30 17.59 -5.03 42.92
N GLY A 31 17.93 -3.73 42.89
CA GLY A 31 19.16 -3.22 43.50
C GLY A 31 20.52 -3.44 42.82
N SER A 32 21.06 -2.30 42.37
CA SER A 32 22.43 -1.80 42.62
C SER A 32 23.58 -2.08 41.63
N ASN A 33 24.31 -0.97 41.45
CA ASN A 33 25.75 -0.80 41.18
C ASN A 33 26.29 -0.91 39.74
N ILE A 34 26.64 0.28 39.26
CA ILE A 34 27.60 0.61 38.22
C ILE A 34 29.00 0.19 38.71
N ALA A 35 29.67 -0.67 37.93
CA ALA A 35 31.12 -0.74 37.89
C ALA A 35 31.60 -1.19 36.50
N ASP A 36 32.56 -0.42 36.03
CA ASP A 36 33.49 -0.59 34.92
C ASP A 36 33.99 -2.02 34.67
N LEU A 37 34.26 -2.37 33.40
CA LEU A 37 35.38 -3.22 32.96
C LEU A 37 35.33 -3.50 31.43
N SER A 38 36.19 -2.78 30.71
CA SER A 38 37.16 -3.23 29.69
C SER A 38 36.89 -4.44 28.76
N ALA A 39 37.06 -4.14 27.46
CA ALA A 39 37.96 -4.79 26.49
C ALA A 39 37.65 -6.19 25.89
N GLY A 40 37.20 -6.17 24.63
CA GLY A 40 37.69 -6.99 23.51
C GLY A 40 36.86 -8.24 23.12
N PRO A 41 37.08 -8.86 21.92
CA PRO A 41 37.84 -8.39 20.75
C PRO A 41 36.99 -8.31 19.46
N VAL A 42 37.55 -7.53 18.53
CA VAL A 42 37.16 -7.34 17.13
C VAL A 42 37.44 -8.61 16.30
N VAL A 43 36.52 -8.98 15.41
CA VAL A 43 36.71 -10.01 14.37
C VAL A 43 36.33 -9.38 13.01
N PRO A 44 37.08 -9.65 11.92
CA PRO A 44 37.30 -8.65 10.86
C PRO A 44 36.26 -8.68 9.74
N ALA A 45 36.01 -7.50 9.19
CA ALA A 45 35.35 -7.29 7.91
C ALA A 45 36.24 -7.80 6.77
N VAL A 46 35.67 -8.62 5.89
CA VAL A 46 36.28 -9.03 4.63
C VAL A 46 36.12 -7.89 3.62
N LEU A 47 37.24 -7.24 3.33
CA LEU A 47 37.46 -6.38 2.17
C LEU A 47 37.70 -7.25 0.93
N ALA A 48 36.97 -6.98 -0.14
CA ALA A 48 37.43 -7.26 -1.50
C ALA A 48 37.18 -6.03 -2.37
N ALA A 49 38.27 -5.34 -2.70
CA ALA A 49 38.42 -4.47 -3.86
C ALA A 49 38.07 -5.27 -5.14
N GLY A 50 37.66 -4.71 -6.26
CA GLY A 50 37.68 -3.36 -6.79
C GLY A 50 37.80 -3.52 -8.31
N ALA A 51 37.02 -2.77 -9.08
CA ALA A 51 37.28 -2.57 -10.50
C ALA A 51 36.65 -1.25 -10.94
N ALA A 52 37.52 -0.25 -11.09
CA ALA A 52 37.24 0.99 -11.79
C ALA A 52 37.18 0.71 -13.29
N MET A 53 36.20 1.29 -13.98
CA MET A 53 36.27 1.54 -15.43
C MET A 53 35.55 2.83 -15.80
N ALA A 54 36.39 3.80 -16.18
CA ALA A 54 36.23 4.84 -17.20
C ALA A 54 34.85 5.44 -17.50
N SER A 55 34.74 6.72 -17.14
CA SER A 55 33.88 7.72 -17.78
C SER A 55 34.25 7.91 -19.25
N GLY A 56 33.33 7.56 -20.16
CA GLY A 56 33.37 7.93 -21.57
C GLY A 56 32.15 8.79 -21.90
N ALA A 57 32.34 10.11 -21.93
CA ALA A 57 31.36 11.05 -22.45
C ALA A 57 31.36 10.99 -23.98
N THR A 58 30.25 10.57 -24.58
CA THR A 58 29.98 10.76 -26.01
C THR A 58 28.74 11.62 -26.17
N THR A 59 28.98 12.89 -26.48
CA THR A 59 28.01 13.82 -27.06
C THR A 59 27.72 13.40 -28.50
N ALA A 60 26.51 12.91 -28.76
CA ALA A 60 25.98 12.75 -30.11
C ALA A 60 24.81 13.71 -30.29
N ALA A 61 25.02 14.75 -31.09
CA ALA A 61 24.00 15.65 -31.57
C ALA A 61 23.06 14.90 -32.53
N LEU A 62 21.77 14.87 -32.21
CA LEU A 62 20.72 14.41 -33.12
C LEU A 62 19.93 15.64 -33.60
N THR A 63 20.35 16.14 -34.75
CA THR A 63 19.51 16.99 -35.61
C THR A 63 18.50 16.07 -36.33
N GLY A 64 17.27 16.03 -35.83
CA GLY A 64 16.13 15.35 -36.45
C GLY A 64 15.14 16.37 -37.00
N THR A 65 15.09 16.48 -38.33
CA THR A 65 14.18 17.29 -39.12
C THR A 65 12.71 16.94 -38.89
N ALA A 66 11.89 17.98 -38.71
CA ALA A 66 10.43 17.91 -38.67
C ALA A 66 9.85 17.42 -39.99
N GLY A 67 9.07 16.33 -39.94
CA GLY A 67 8.19 15.88 -41.01
C GLY A 67 6.75 15.89 -40.50
N THR A 68 6.01 16.95 -40.80
CA THR A 68 4.57 17.07 -40.61
C THR A 68 3.84 16.22 -41.66
N ALA A 69 3.13 15.19 -41.21
CA ALA A 69 2.14 14.48 -42.02
C ALA A 69 0.77 14.60 -41.34
N THR A 70 0.01 15.61 -41.77
CA THR A 70 -1.42 15.77 -41.49
C THR A 70 -2.21 14.83 -42.40
N ALA A 71 -2.77 13.77 -41.83
CA ALA A 71 -3.82 12.98 -42.46
C ALA A 71 -5.16 13.32 -41.78
N ALA A 72 -5.93 14.18 -42.44
CA ALA A 72 -7.31 14.47 -42.08
C ALA A 72 -8.21 13.33 -42.59
N ALA A 73 -8.83 12.59 -41.67
CA ALA A 73 -9.94 11.69 -41.98
C ALA A 73 -11.25 12.42 -41.66
N THR A 74 -11.94 12.87 -42.70
CA THR A 74 -13.27 13.48 -42.64
C THR A 74 -14.31 12.36 -42.49
N VAL A 75 -14.88 12.20 -41.30
CA VAL A 75 -16.09 11.38 -41.09
C VAL A 75 -17.30 12.30 -41.18
N ALA A 76 -18.09 12.11 -42.22
CA ALA A 76 -19.38 12.76 -42.40
C ALA A 76 -20.44 12.07 -41.52
N CYS A 77 -20.96 12.79 -40.53
CA CYS A 77 -22.18 12.42 -39.82
C CYS A 77 -23.30 13.42 -40.18
N GLY A 78 -24.43 12.86 -40.60
CA GLY A 78 -25.57 13.58 -41.15
C GLY A 78 -26.28 14.50 -40.16
N SER A 79 -26.76 15.61 -40.70
CA SER A 79 -27.61 16.60 -40.06
C SER A 79 -29.05 16.09 -39.91
N GLY A 80 -29.47 15.88 -38.66
CA GLY A 80 -30.89 15.79 -38.25
C GLY A 80 -31.32 17.10 -37.60
N GLY A 81 -32.49 17.61 -37.99
CA GLY A 81 -32.94 18.99 -37.77
C GLY A 81 -33.18 19.38 -36.30
N SER A 82 -32.93 20.66 -36.03
CA SER A 82 -33.24 21.36 -34.79
C SER A 82 -34.53 22.17 -34.93
N ASP A 83 -35.54 21.86 -34.12
CA ASP A 83 -36.66 22.75 -33.86
C ASP A 83 -36.22 23.89 -32.93
N ALA A 84 -36.60 25.11 -33.30
CA ALA A 84 -36.26 26.34 -32.62
C ALA A 84 -37.06 26.51 -31.32
N ILE A 85 -36.36 26.76 -30.20
CA ILE A 85 -36.92 27.27 -28.95
C ILE A 85 -36.45 28.74 -28.79
N PRO A 86 -37.34 29.69 -28.43
CA PRO A 86 -36.96 31.10 -28.36
C PRO A 86 -36.12 31.39 -27.11
N SER A 87 -35.00 32.09 -27.34
CA SER A 87 -34.08 32.63 -26.35
C SER A 87 -34.69 33.85 -25.66
N ALA A 88 -34.93 33.74 -24.35
CA ALA A 88 -35.14 34.88 -23.46
C ALA A 88 -33.76 35.40 -23.01
N LYS A 89 -33.56 36.71 -23.17
CA LYS A 89 -32.41 37.43 -22.63
C LYS A 89 -32.65 37.68 -21.14
N GLU A 90 -31.96 36.96 -20.28
CA GLU A 90 -31.77 37.37 -18.88
C GLU A 90 -30.38 38.00 -18.75
N GLU A 91 -30.36 39.24 -18.25
CA GLU A 91 -29.15 39.93 -17.83
C GLU A 91 -28.58 39.26 -16.57
N PRO A 92 -27.26 39.06 -16.46
CA PRO A 92 -26.66 38.49 -15.26
C PRO A 92 -26.69 39.54 -14.14
N GLN A 93 -27.53 39.30 -13.12
CA GLN A 93 -27.38 39.96 -11.83
C GLN A 93 -26.13 39.44 -11.14
N GLU A 94 -25.17 40.33 -10.88
CA GLU A 94 -24.07 40.10 -9.94
C GLU A 94 -24.66 39.86 -8.54
N THR A 95 -24.85 38.59 -8.18
CA THR A 95 -25.08 38.17 -6.81
C THR A 95 -23.74 38.18 -6.09
N SER A 96 -23.51 39.20 -5.27
CA SER A 96 -22.42 39.22 -4.29
C SER A 96 -22.54 37.97 -3.41
N MET A 97 -21.58 37.04 -3.52
CA MET A 97 -21.51 35.89 -2.61
C MET A 97 -21.31 36.42 -1.18
N GLU A 98 -22.36 36.31 -0.38
CA GLU A 98 -22.35 36.62 1.04
C GLU A 98 -21.37 35.66 1.72
N VAL A 99 -20.25 36.20 2.21
CA VAL A 99 -19.24 35.45 2.95
C VAL A 99 -19.92 34.87 4.18
N CYS A 100 -19.91 33.55 4.36
CA CYS A 100 -20.49 32.90 5.53
C CYS A 100 -19.97 33.61 6.79
N PRO A 101 -20.85 34.16 7.65
CA PRO A 101 -20.41 34.82 8.86
C PRO A 101 -19.59 33.82 9.68
N GLU A 102 -18.33 34.17 9.96
CA GLU A 102 -17.50 33.45 10.93
C GLU A 102 -18.17 33.60 12.29
N GLU A 103 -19.04 32.65 12.65
CA GLU A 103 -19.41 32.49 14.05
C GLU A 103 -18.10 32.20 14.82
N PRO A 104 -17.84 32.91 15.93
CA PRO A 104 -16.63 32.71 16.71
C PRO A 104 -16.58 31.25 17.12
N ALA A 105 -15.57 30.53 16.61
CA ALA A 105 -15.41 29.11 16.88
C ALA A 105 -15.47 28.88 18.40
N PRO A 106 -16.30 27.95 18.89
CA PRO A 106 -16.38 27.66 20.32
C PRO A 106 -14.97 27.38 20.85
N ASP A 107 -14.65 27.93 22.02
CA ASP A 107 -13.33 27.81 22.65
C ASP A 107 -12.88 26.34 22.70
N ILE A 108 -11.98 25.98 21.78
CA ILE A 108 -11.54 24.60 21.52
C ILE A 108 -10.81 24.03 22.75
N GLN A 109 -10.35 24.87 23.67
CA GLN A 109 -9.51 24.45 24.80
C GLN A 109 -10.25 23.69 25.91
N ALA A 110 -11.59 23.64 25.91
CA ALA A 110 -12.35 23.02 27.00
C ALA A 110 -13.22 21.81 26.61
N THR A 111 -13.22 21.39 25.33
CA THR A 111 -13.95 20.16 24.96
C THR A 111 -13.17 18.94 25.45
N THR A 112 -13.70 18.27 26.48
CA THR A 112 -13.26 16.91 26.84
C THR A 112 -13.14 16.12 25.55
N ARG A 113 -11.98 15.52 25.29
CA ARG A 113 -11.68 14.81 24.05
C ARG A 113 -12.55 13.55 24.02
N TRP A 114 -13.83 13.68 23.64
CA TRP A 114 -14.82 12.59 23.67
C TRP A 114 -14.40 11.39 22.81
N ASP A 115 -13.43 11.55 21.92
CA ASP A 115 -12.86 10.46 21.12
C ASP A 115 -11.72 9.69 21.82
N ALA A 116 -11.29 10.10 23.03
CA ALA A 116 -10.12 9.53 23.70
C ALA A 116 -10.28 8.02 23.97
N HIS A 117 -11.47 7.55 24.35
CA HIS A 117 -11.71 6.12 24.62
C HIS A 117 -11.61 5.22 23.38
N LEU A 118 -11.62 5.79 22.18
CA LEU A 118 -11.55 5.07 20.91
C LEU A 118 -10.18 5.13 20.25
N ASP A 119 -9.31 6.02 20.72
CA ASP A 119 -7.90 5.93 20.40
C ASP A 119 -7.33 4.73 21.16
N HIS A 120 -6.46 3.97 20.49
CA HIS A 120 -5.86 2.78 21.07
C HIS A 120 -5.26 3.13 22.45
N PRO A 121 -5.54 2.40 23.53
CA PRO A 121 -5.15 2.79 24.88
C PRO A 121 -3.63 3.02 25.02
N ASN A 122 -2.82 2.24 24.30
CA ASN A 122 -1.36 2.42 24.27
C ASN A 122 -0.88 3.73 23.61
N ILE A 123 -1.71 4.42 22.84
CA ILE A 123 -1.36 5.67 22.15
C ILE A 123 -1.37 6.84 23.12
N GLN A 124 -2.31 6.88 24.07
CA GLN A 124 -2.41 7.99 25.02
C GLN A 124 -1.19 8.13 25.93
N ALA A 125 -0.51 7.01 26.22
CA ALA A 125 0.70 6.99 27.03
C ALA A 125 1.99 7.28 26.22
N ASP A 126 1.89 7.45 24.90
CA ASP A 126 3.07 7.69 24.07
C ASP A 126 3.60 9.12 24.29
N ALA A 127 4.80 9.21 24.88
CA ALA A 127 5.49 10.47 25.11
C ALA A 127 5.69 11.29 23.81
N LYS A 128 5.71 10.64 22.64
CA LYS A 128 5.82 11.30 21.34
C LYS A 128 4.57 12.11 20.95
N LEU A 129 3.44 11.87 21.61
CA LEU A 129 2.18 12.57 21.33
C LEU A 129 1.92 13.74 22.27
N GLN A 130 2.86 14.04 23.18
CA GLN A 130 2.79 15.24 23.99
C GLN A 130 2.96 16.49 23.10
N PRO A 131 2.27 17.62 23.39
CA PRO A 131 2.32 18.81 22.55
C PRO A 131 3.74 19.31 22.24
N GLN A 132 4.64 19.28 23.24
CA GLN A 132 6.05 19.67 23.07
C GLN A 132 6.80 18.74 22.10
N ALA A 133 6.52 17.43 22.15
CA ALA A 133 7.13 16.46 21.24
C ALA A 133 6.59 16.63 19.81
N GLN A 134 5.29 16.91 19.66
CA GLN A 134 4.67 17.20 18.36
C GLN A 134 5.25 18.48 17.74
N GLU A 135 5.41 19.55 18.53
CA GLU A 135 6.02 20.80 18.08
C GLU A 135 7.48 20.59 17.67
N ALA A 136 8.28 19.89 18.48
CA ALA A 136 9.66 19.54 18.14
C ALA A 136 9.73 18.70 16.86
N PHE A 137 8.78 17.78 16.66
CA PHE A 137 8.72 16.95 15.47
C PHE A 137 8.33 17.75 14.22
N ARG A 138 7.35 18.66 14.31
CA ARG A 138 7.05 19.63 13.23
C ARG A 138 8.25 20.51 12.89
N GLY A 139 8.98 20.97 13.92
CA GLY A 139 10.20 21.75 13.75
C GLY A 139 11.27 20.98 13.00
N LYS A 140 11.49 19.70 13.34
CA LYS A 140 12.41 18.79 12.63
C LYS A 140 12.05 18.61 11.15
N LEU A 141 10.76 18.60 10.82
CA LEU A 141 10.27 18.41 9.45
C LEU A 141 10.16 19.72 8.65
N GLY A 142 10.44 20.85 9.29
CA GLY A 142 10.45 22.16 8.66
C GLY A 142 9.07 22.72 8.32
N ILE A 143 8.04 22.40 9.12
CA ILE A 143 6.66 22.89 8.92
C ILE A 143 6.19 23.86 10.02
N CYS A 144 7.15 24.58 10.61
CA CYS A 144 6.89 25.66 11.57
C CYS A 144 7.04 27.06 10.96
N GLY A 145 7.17 27.16 9.63
CA GLY A 145 7.23 28.45 8.94
C GLY A 145 5.85 29.14 8.90
N PRO A 146 5.80 30.47 8.72
CA PRO A 146 4.53 31.21 8.77
C PRO A 146 3.49 30.74 7.73
N ALA A 147 3.94 30.38 6.51
CA ALA A 147 3.04 29.92 5.45
C ALA A 147 2.49 28.51 5.76
N GLU A 148 3.34 27.61 6.25
CA GLU A 148 2.97 26.26 6.66
C GLU A 148 2.00 26.29 7.85
N LEU A 149 2.27 27.12 8.86
CA LEU A 149 1.39 27.30 10.01
C LEU A 149 0.02 27.85 9.60
N LYS A 150 -0.02 28.85 8.72
CA LYS A 150 -1.28 29.39 8.18
C LYS A 150 -2.10 28.29 7.49
N LEU A 151 -1.47 27.45 6.69
CA LEU A 151 -2.13 26.31 6.04
C LEU A 151 -2.64 25.31 7.09
N ILE A 152 -1.81 24.96 8.07
CA ILE A 152 -2.17 24.05 9.17
C ILE A 152 -3.40 24.56 9.96
N GLU A 153 -3.46 25.85 10.23
CA GLU A 153 -4.56 26.47 10.98
C GLU A 153 -5.86 26.46 10.18
N THR A 154 -5.76 26.82 8.89
CA THR A 154 -6.89 27.01 7.97
C THR A 154 -7.58 25.69 7.60
N PHE A 155 -6.80 24.61 7.43
CA PHE A 155 -7.32 23.33 6.96
C PHE A 155 -7.80 22.41 8.08
N GLU A 156 -8.74 21.53 7.73
CA GLU A 156 -9.04 20.33 8.52
C GLU A 156 -8.31 19.12 7.95
N PHE A 157 -7.49 18.45 8.78
CA PHE A 157 -6.70 17.30 8.37
C PHE A 157 -7.43 16.00 8.68
N ILE A 158 -7.64 15.19 7.64
CA ILE A 158 -8.50 14.01 7.69
C ILE A 158 -7.74 12.80 7.18
N SER A 159 -7.62 11.76 8.00
CA SER A 159 -7.15 10.45 7.55
C SER A 159 -8.29 9.68 6.89
N LEU A 160 -8.05 9.16 5.68
CA LEU A 160 -8.97 8.31 4.92
C LEU A 160 -8.60 6.82 5.02
N GLY A 161 -7.83 6.46 6.06
CA GLY A 161 -7.50 5.08 6.40
C GLY A 161 -6.54 4.40 5.43
N CYS A 162 -6.96 3.27 4.87
CA CYS A 162 -6.16 2.10 4.49
C CYS A 162 -5.73 1.26 5.68
N TYR A 163 -5.11 1.86 6.70
CA TYR A 163 -4.87 1.28 8.01
C TYR A 163 -4.55 2.38 9.03
N CYS A 164 -3.99 2.02 10.20
CA CYS A 164 -3.81 2.93 11.33
C CYS A 164 -2.70 3.99 11.19
N ALA A 165 -1.70 3.80 10.33
CA ALA A 165 -0.54 4.69 10.28
C ALA A 165 -0.83 6.14 9.86
N PRO A 166 -1.71 6.44 8.87
CA PRO A 166 -2.02 7.83 8.51
C PRO A 166 -2.63 8.64 9.66
N SER A 167 -3.59 8.05 10.41
CA SER A 167 -4.15 8.66 11.62
C SER A 167 -3.07 8.92 12.67
N TYR A 168 -2.17 7.95 12.90
CA TYR A 168 -1.09 8.10 13.87
C TYR A 168 -0.04 9.13 13.42
N ALA A 169 0.25 9.23 12.12
CA ALA A 169 1.12 10.27 11.57
C ALA A 169 0.55 11.67 11.82
N LEU A 170 -0.76 11.87 11.63
CA LEU A 170 -1.44 13.12 11.98
C LEU A 170 -1.37 13.42 13.48
N GLN A 171 -1.44 12.39 14.34
CA GLN A 171 -1.24 12.55 15.79
C GLN A 171 0.20 12.94 16.13
N LEU A 172 1.21 12.31 15.52
CA LEU A 172 2.63 12.67 15.72
C LEU A 172 2.92 14.12 15.36
N LEU A 173 2.22 14.65 14.35
CA LEU A 173 2.34 16.03 13.92
C LEU A 173 1.44 16.99 14.71
N GLY A 174 0.59 16.51 15.62
CA GLY A 174 -0.41 17.33 16.31
C GLY A 174 -1.46 17.95 15.38
N LEU A 175 -1.67 17.37 14.20
CA LEU A 175 -2.64 17.82 13.19
C LEU A 175 -4.00 17.15 13.35
N LYS A 176 -4.07 15.99 14.03
CA LYS A 176 -5.32 15.27 14.28
C LYS A 176 -6.14 15.96 15.38
N ARG A 177 -7.09 16.81 14.98
CA ARG A 177 -8.05 17.47 15.88
C ARG A 177 -9.19 16.53 16.29
N TYR A 178 -9.67 15.75 15.33
CA TYR A 178 -10.84 14.90 15.42
C TYR A 178 -10.54 13.49 14.90
N SER A 179 -11.34 12.50 15.33
CA SER A 179 -11.36 11.19 14.69
C SER A 179 -12.37 11.14 13.55
N TYR A 180 -12.06 10.37 12.52
CA TYR A 180 -12.87 10.24 11.30
C TYR A 180 -13.26 8.78 11.03
N PRO A 181 -14.22 8.50 10.12
CA PRO A 181 -14.78 7.16 9.95
C PRO A 181 -13.74 6.08 9.63
N PHE A 182 -12.69 6.44 8.87
CA PHE A 182 -11.66 5.50 8.43
C PHE A 182 -10.43 5.45 9.33
N ASP A 183 -10.44 6.18 10.45
CA ASP A 183 -9.37 6.04 11.45
C ASP A 183 -9.46 4.67 12.11
N TRP A 184 -8.33 3.97 12.13
CA TRP A 184 -8.21 2.63 12.73
C TRP A 184 -9.05 1.55 12.01
N VAL A 185 -9.35 1.77 10.73
CA VAL A 185 -10.12 0.86 9.85
C VAL A 185 -9.24 0.43 8.66
N ARG A 186 -9.39 -0.82 8.21
CA ARG A 186 -8.78 -1.26 6.95
C ARG A 186 -9.71 -0.99 5.78
N SER A 187 -9.20 -0.31 4.75
CA SER A 187 -10.00 0.06 3.58
C SER A 187 -9.20 0.08 2.27
N SER A 188 -9.80 -0.47 1.21
CA SER A 188 -9.37 -0.16 -0.16
C SER A 188 -9.90 1.22 -0.57
N LEU A 189 -9.32 1.82 -1.61
CA LEU A 189 -9.77 3.11 -2.13
C LEU A 189 -11.17 2.97 -2.72
N ASP A 190 -11.43 1.88 -3.44
CA ASP A 190 -12.76 1.57 -3.97
C ASP A 190 -13.80 1.40 -2.85
N GLY A 191 -13.40 0.84 -1.70
CA GLY A 191 -14.26 0.76 -0.53
C GLY A 191 -14.60 2.12 0.06
N VAL A 192 -13.64 3.04 0.13
CA VAL A 192 -13.91 4.43 0.53
C VAL A 192 -14.85 5.11 -0.48
N LEU A 193 -14.56 4.98 -1.79
CA LEU A 193 -15.43 5.49 -2.86
C LEU A 193 -16.85 4.94 -2.74
N HIS A 194 -17.03 3.65 -2.46
CA HIS A 194 -18.33 3.04 -2.21
C HIS A 194 -19.04 3.74 -1.04
N CYS A 195 -18.36 3.91 0.10
CA CYS A 195 -18.96 4.60 1.25
C CYS A 195 -19.38 6.03 0.92
N LEU A 196 -18.58 6.78 0.16
CA LEU A 196 -18.93 8.14 -0.27
C LEU A 196 -20.17 8.13 -1.18
N ASN A 197 -20.20 7.24 -2.18
CA ASN A 197 -21.30 7.14 -3.14
C ASN A 197 -22.61 6.64 -2.51
N MET A 198 -22.51 5.79 -1.49
CA MET A 198 -23.65 5.23 -0.76
C MET A 198 -24.00 6.03 0.49
N HIS A 199 -23.39 7.21 0.69
CA HIS A 199 -23.57 8.05 1.89
C HIS A 199 -23.47 7.24 3.20
N PHE A 200 -22.51 6.31 3.26
CA PHE A 200 -22.23 5.43 4.39
C PHE A 200 -23.39 4.53 4.85
N GLN A 201 -24.44 4.34 4.04
CA GLN A 201 -25.63 3.56 4.41
C GLN A 201 -25.31 2.14 4.92
N ASP A 202 -24.30 1.49 4.36
CA ASP A 202 -23.87 0.14 4.69
C ASP A 202 -22.49 0.09 5.38
N PHE A 203 -22.00 1.21 5.91
CA PHE A 203 -20.65 1.31 6.47
C PHE A 203 -20.41 0.35 7.65
N LEU A 204 -21.41 0.19 8.53
CA LEU A 204 -21.33 -0.66 9.72
C LEU A 204 -21.81 -2.11 9.46
N THR A 205 -21.96 -2.52 8.21
CA THR A 205 -22.31 -3.90 7.86
C THR A 205 -21.10 -4.81 7.96
N TYR A 206 -21.28 -6.04 8.43
CA TYR A 206 -20.26 -7.09 8.43
C TYR A 206 -20.93 -8.46 8.28
N SER A 207 -20.18 -9.46 7.80
CA SER A 207 -20.68 -10.84 7.64
C SER A 207 -19.82 -11.87 8.35
N THR A 208 -18.65 -11.47 8.83
CA THR A 208 -17.71 -12.34 9.54
C THR A 208 -17.08 -11.62 10.72
N THR A 209 -16.87 -12.34 11.81
CA THR A 209 -16.06 -11.90 12.94
C THR A 209 -14.99 -12.95 13.24
N TRP A 210 -13.81 -12.50 13.65
CA TRP A 210 -12.76 -13.39 14.14
C TRP A 210 -11.87 -12.65 15.14
N THR A 211 -11.22 -13.40 16.03
CA THR A 211 -10.21 -12.84 16.93
C THR A 211 -8.85 -12.94 16.26
N GLN A 212 -8.14 -11.82 16.18
CA GLN A 212 -6.73 -11.79 15.77
C GLN A 212 -5.93 -11.06 16.84
N ASP A 213 -4.95 -11.77 17.41
CA ASP A 213 -4.21 -11.37 18.60
C ASP A 213 -5.16 -11.06 19.77
N GLN A 214 -5.30 -9.78 20.14
CA GLN A 214 -6.17 -9.30 21.23
C GLN A 214 -7.42 -8.56 20.71
N TYR A 215 -7.63 -8.52 19.40
CA TYR A 215 -8.69 -7.73 18.78
C TYR A 215 -9.78 -8.61 18.20
N MET A 216 -11.04 -8.20 18.42
CA MET A 216 -12.18 -8.70 17.66
C MET A 216 -12.25 -7.93 16.34
N VAL A 217 -12.10 -8.64 15.23
CA VAL A 217 -12.16 -8.06 13.88
C VAL A 217 -13.54 -8.29 13.29
N PHE A 218 -14.12 -7.23 12.74
CA PHE A 218 -15.38 -7.26 11.99
C PHE A 218 -15.07 -7.06 10.52
N GLY A 219 -15.14 -8.13 9.73
CA GLY A 219 -14.82 -8.11 8.29
C GLY A 219 -15.95 -8.61 7.40
N GLY A 220 -15.64 -8.71 6.10
CA GLY A 220 -16.66 -9.01 5.09
C GLY A 220 -17.74 -7.92 5.04
N THR A 221 -17.34 -6.66 5.21
CA THR A 221 -18.23 -5.51 5.07
C THR A 221 -18.65 -5.36 3.60
N ARG A 222 -19.83 -4.78 3.33
CA ARG A 222 -20.33 -4.64 1.95
C ARG A 222 -19.44 -3.75 1.07
N TRP A 223 -18.71 -2.84 1.69
CA TRP A 223 -17.78 -1.93 1.04
C TRP A 223 -16.34 -2.49 0.94
N GLY A 224 -16.09 -3.73 1.38
CA GLY A 224 -14.82 -4.43 1.14
C GLY A 224 -13.66 -4.07 2.08
N GLY A 225 -13.95 -3.59 3.29
CA GLY A 225 -12.94 -3.40 4.33
C GLY A 225 -13.27 -4.11 5.64
N SER A 226 -12.64 -3.68 6.73
CA SER A 226 -12.81 -4.31 8.04
C SER A 226 -12.45 -3.39 9.21
N PHE A 227 -13.08 -3.64 10.36
CA PHE A 227 -12.86 -2.91 11.61
C PHE A 227 -12.04 -3.77 12.58
N TRP A 228 -10.88 -3.25 12.99
CA TRP A 228 -9.93 -3.98 13.84
C TRP A 228 -9.89 -3.47 15.27
N HIS A 229 -10.34 -2.24 15.51
CA HIS A 229 -10.26 -1.57 16.81
C HIS A 229 -11.62 -1.10 17.33
N HIS A 230 -12.70 -1.50 16.67
CA HIS A 230 -14.06 -1.06 16.97
C HIS A 230 -14.96 -2.27 17.22
N ASN A 231 -15.76 -2.22 18.27
CA ASN A 231 -16.78 -3.23 18.52
C ASN A 231 -18.11 -2.77 17.90
N LEU A 232 -18.43 -3.28 16.71
CA LEU A 232 -19.64 -2.84 15.98
C LEU A 232 -20.96 -3.26 16.65
N GLU A 233 -20.92 -4.19 17.59
CA GLU A 233 -22.09 -4.62 18.35
C GLU A 233 -22.39 -3.69 19.53
N ALA A 234 -21.43 -2.84 19.92
CA ALA A 234 -21.63 -1.87 20.98
C ALA A 234 -22.45 -0.66 20.46
N PRO A 235 -23.59 -0.30 21.10
CA PRO A 235 -24.41 0.82 20.65
C PRO A 235 -23.65 2.15 20.55
N VAL A 236 -22.74 2.39 21.50
CA VAL A 236 -21.89 3.59 21.52
C VAL A 236 -21.01 3.71 20.27
N THR A 237 -20.51 2.59 19.74
CA THR A 237 -19.68 2.60 18.52
C THR A 237 -20.49 3.06 17.31
N ARG A 238 -21.78 2.70 17.22
CA ARG A 238 -22.65 3.18 16.14
C ARG A 238 -22.84 4.69 16.20
N GLU A 239 -23.13 5.22 17.39
CA GLU A 239 -23.32 6.67 17.60
C GLU A 239 -22.04 7.45 17.27
N ASP A 240 -20.88 6.94 17.74
CA ASP A 240 -19.59 7.53 17.46
C ASP A 240 -19.26 7.53 15.96
N MET A 241 -19.52 6.43 15.24
CA MET A 241 -19.29 6.37 13.80
C MET A 241 -20.22 7.30 13.03
N LEU A 242 -21.50 7.41 13.41
CA LEU A 242 -22.42 8.37 12.80
C LEU A 242 -21.93 9.81 12.97
N ARG A 243 -21.50 10.19 14.19
CA ARG A 243 -20.93 11.52 14.45
C ARG A 243 -19.71 11.80 13.58
N ARG A 244 -18.81 10.82 13.42
CA ARG A 244 -17.63 10.93 12.56
C ARG A 244 -17.99 11.10 11.08
N VAL A 245 -19.04 10.41 10.61
CA VAL A 245 -19.56 10.56 9.25
C VAL A 245 -20.15 11.96 9.06
N HIS A 246 -21.01 12.42 9.97
CA HIS A 246 -21.55 13.78 9.93
C HIS A 246 -20.43 14.83 9.85
N ARG A 247 -19.43 14.72 10.73
CA ARG A 247 -18.24 15.60 10.72
C ARG A 247 -17.50 15.59 9.39
N LEU A 248 -17.33 14.42 8.77
CA LEU A 248 -16.69 14.28 7.46
C LEU A 248 -17.44 15.09 6.39
N TYR A 249 -18.76 15.06 6.40
CA TYR A 249 -19.63 15.86 5.51
C TYR A 249 -19.76 17.33 5.92
N GLY A 250 -19.04 17.79 6.95
CA GLY A 250 -19.14 19.16 7.44
C GLY A 250 -20.40 19.45 8.26
N GLN A 251 -21.04 18.41 8.78
CA GLN A 251 -22.21 18.48 9.65
C GLN A 251 -21.74 18.25 11.09
N GLY A 252 -21.73 19.28 11.93
CA GLY A 252 -21.29 19.16 13.33
C GLY A 252 -20.05 19.98 13.63
N GLU A 253 -19.00 19.36 14.21
CA GLU A 253 -17.87 20.10 14.80
C GLU A 253 -16.96 20.80 13.78
N VAL A 254 -17.12 20.47 12.50
CA VAL A 254 -16.32 21.04 11.41
C VAL A 254 -17.28 21.58 10.37
N ALA A 255 -17.22 22.87 10.08
CA ALA A 255 -18.09 23.50 9.07
C ALA A 255 -17.86 22.92 7.67
N ALA A 256 -18.92 22.85 6.85
CA ALA A 256 -18.86 22.40 5.46
C ALA A 256 -17.96 23.28 4.58
N CYS A 257 -17.91 24.59 4.84
CA CYS A 257 -17.08 25.53 4.10
C CYS A 257 -15.58 25.48 4.42
N LYS A 258 -15.19 24.83 5.52
CA LYS A 258 -13.79 24.78 5.94
C LYS A 258 -12.95 23.93 4.95
N PRO A 259 -11.76 24.39 4.51
CA PRO A 259 -10.90 23.62 3.63
C PRO A 259 -10.52 22.24 4.17
N ARG A 260 -10.36 21.26 3.28
CA ARG A 260 -10.06 19.86 3.65
C ARG A 260 -8.71 19.40 3.12
N PHE A 261 -7.93 18.78 4.00
CA PHE A 261 -6.66 18.16 3.68
C PHE A 261 -6.77 16.66 3.99
N PHE A 262 -6.99 15.87 2.96
CA PHE A 262 -7.13 14.43 3.07
C PHE A 262 -5.78 13.73 2.95
N VAL A 263 -5.54 12.76 3.82
CA VAL A 263 -4.34 11.91 3.81
C VAL A 263 -4.77 10.45 3.71
N ARG A 264 -4.22 9.74 2.73
CA ARG A 264 -4.46 8.31 2.55
C ARG A 264 -3.16 7.61 2.20
N SER A 265 -2.87 6.49 2.85
CA SER A 265 -1.98 5.50 2.26
C SER A 265 -2.78 4.67 1.28
N ILE A 266 -2.26 4.40 0.08
CA ILE A 266 -2.93 3.46 -0.82
C ILE A 266 -2.69 2.03 -0.35
N ASN A 267 -3.63 1.12 -0.62
CA ASN A 267 -3.48 -0.30 -0.27
C ASN A 267 -2.74 -1.09 -1.36
N SER A 268 -2.70 -0.58 -2.59
CA SER A 268 -1.97 -1.18 -3.72
C SER A 268 -1.70 -0.08 -4.74
N THR A 269 -0.65 -0.21 -5.55
CA THR A 269 -0.43 0.70 -6.69
C THR A 269 -1.58 0.74 -7.69
N ARG A 270 -2.42 -0.30 -7.74
CA ARG A 270 -3.64 -0.31 -8.57
C ARG A 270 -4.63 0.80 -8.19
N GLU A 271 -4.58 1.28 -6.95
CA GLU A 271 -5.45 2.38 -6.51
C GLU A 271 -5.08 3.73 -7.14
N ILE A 272 -3.86 3.87 -7.69
CA ILE A 272 -3.41 5.10 -8.37
C ILE A 272 -4.34 5.42 -9.55
N ASP A 273 -4.78 4.43 -10.30
CA ASP A 273 -5.64 4.63 -11.47
C ASP A 273 -7.01 5.26 -11.10
N SER A 274 -7.46 5.07 -9.86
CA SER A 274 -8.70 5.64 -9.32
C SER A 274 -8.49 6.98 -8.59
N ALA A 275 -7.26 7.47 -8.47
CA ALA A 275 -6.92 8.63 -7.63
C ALA A 275 -7.65 9.92 -8.03
N LEU A 276 -7.77 10.19 -9.34
CA LEU A 276 -8.46 11.39 -9.84
C LEU A 276 -9.96 11.33 -9.54
N ARG A 277 -10.60 10.20 -9.87
CA ARG A 277 -12.02 9.94 -9.52
C ARG A 277 -12.26 10.07 -8.02
N PHE A 278 -11.31 9.60 -7.20
CA PHE A 278 -11.39 9.68 -5.76
C PHE A 278 -11.34 11.11 -5.24
N ARG A 279 -10.39 11.92 -5.72
CA ARG A 279 -10.33 13.36 -5.41
C ARG A 279 -11.64 14.05 -5.79
N ASP A 280 -12.18 13.74 -6.97
CA ASP A 280 -13.39 14.39 -7.46
C ASP A 280 -14.61 14.00 -6.61
N ALA A 281 -14.71 12.74 -6.17
CA ALA A 281 -15.73 12.32 -5.20
C ALA A 281 -15.60 13.05 -3.85
N LEU A 282 -14.37 13.28 -3.35
CA LEU A 282 -14.14 14.06 -2.14
C LEU A 282 -14.58 15.53 -2.31
N ARG A 283 -14.33 16.14 -3.47
CA ARG A 283 -14.81 17.50 -3.77
C ARG A 283 -16.34 17.57 -3.82
N GLN A 284 -16.98 16.58 -4.45
CA GLN A 284 -18.44 16.49 -4.51
C GLN A 284 -19.07 16.25 -3.13
N MET A 285 -18.36 15.57 -2.23
CA MET A 285 -18.81 15.33 -0.85
C MET A 285 -18.89 16.62 -0.03
N VAL A 286 -17.97 17.56 -0.26
CA VAL A 286 -17.88 18.85 0.47
C VAL A 286 -17.84 20.03 -0.52
N PRO A 287 -18.93 20.27 -1.27
CA PRO A 287 -18.93 21.25 -2.35
C PRO A 287 -18.73 22.69 -1.86
N GLU A 288 -19.02 22.96 -0.59
CA GLU A 288 -18.86 24.27 0.05
C GLU A 288 -17.42 24.55 0.49
N ALA A 289 -16.56 23.51 0.60
CA ALA A 289 -15.18 23.69 1.01
C ALA A 289 -14.41 24.47 -0.08
N THR A 290 -13.79 25.58 0.30
CA THR A 290 -13.09 26.44 -0.67
C THR A 290 -11.93 25.73 -1.34
N GLU A 291 -11.26 24.83 -0.62
CA GLU A 291 -10.15 24.02 -1.13
C GLU A 291 -10.19 22.58 -0.60
N VAL A 292 -9.85 21.64 -1.49
CA VAL A 292 -9.71 20.21 -1.18
C VAL A 292 -8.36 19.72 -1.70
N PHE A 293 -7.53 19.27 -0.78
CA PHE A 293 -6.23 18.66 -1.02
C PHE A 293 -6.24 17.17 -0.68
N LEU A 294 -5.56 16.37 -1.49
CA LEU A 294 -5.42 14.93 -1.31
C LEU A 294 -3.95 14.53 -1.41
N LEU A 295 -3.41 13.98 -0.32
CA LEU A 295 -2.12 13.32 -0.28
C LEU A 295 -2.32 11.80 -0.35
N LEU A 296 -1.74 11.17 -1.36
CA LEU A 296 -1.65 9.72 -1.49
C LEU A 296 -0.23 9.25 -1.17
N ILE A 297 -0.08 8.45 -0.11
CA ILE A 297 1.18 7.85 0.30
C ILE A 297 1.31 6.49 -0.40
N VAL A 298 2.46 6.25 -1.04
CA VAL A 298 2.71 5.09 -1.89
C VAL A 298 3.90 4.30 -1.32
N ASP A 299 3.65 3.17 -0.65
CA ASP A 299 4.70 2.32 -0.08
C ASP A 299 5.54 1.55 -1.11
N LEU A 300 6.63 0.93 -0.64
CA LEU A 300 7.48 0.03 -1.44
C LEU A 300 8.03 0.63 -2.74
N GLN A 301 8.43 1.90 -2.71
CA GLN A 301 8.97 2.57 -3.88
C GLN A 301 10.49 2.60 -3.87
N THR A 302 11.11 2.47 -5.04
CA THR A 302 12.55 2.71 -5.21
C THR A 302 12.86 4.19 -5.40
N ASN A 303 11.96 4.93 -6.07
CA ASN A 303 12.05 6.38 -6.17
C ASN A 303 11.54 7.03 -4.88
N LYS A 304 12.19 8.11 -4.43
CA LYS A 304 11.80 8.91 -3.27
C LYS A 304 11.23 10.29 -3.63
N ASP A 305 11.28 10.66 -4.90
CA ASP A 305 10.83 11.97 -5.35
C ASP A 305 9.30 12.04 -5.33
N PRO A 306 8.69 13.03 -4.64
CA PRO A 306 7.25 13.23 -4.66
C PRO A 306 6.76 13.52 -6.09
N MET A 307 5.55 13.08 -6.39
CA MET A 307 5.04 13.07 -7.76
C MET A 307 3.73 13.86 -7.87
N VAL A 308 3.57 14.56 -8.99
CA VAL A 308 2.38 15.32 -9.34
C VAL A 308 1.97 15.06 -10.80
N ILE A 309 0.72 15.37 -11.12
CA ILE A 309 0.19 15.31 -12.49
C ILE A 309 0.17 16.74 -13.06
N ALA A 310 0.52 16.91 -14.33
CA ALA A 310 0.52 18.20 -15.00
C ALA A 310 -0.92 18.72 -15.22
N GLY A 311 -1.05 20.05 -15.27
CA GLY A 311 -2.31 20.71 -15.60
C GLY A 311 -3.37 20.67 -14.49
N GLU A 312 -4.60 21.08 -14.83
CA GLU A 312 -5.72 21.17 -13.87
C GLU A 312 -6.12 19.80 -13.31
N GLU A 313 -5.93 18.72 -14.08
CA GLU A 313 -6.20 17.35 -13.62
C GLU A 313 -5.33 16.96 -12.41
N GLY A 314 -4.13 17.53 -12.26
CA GLY A 314 -3.27 17.30 -11.09
C GLY A 314 -3.50 18.26 -9.93
N LYS A 315 -4.38 19.26 -10.07
CA LYS A 315 -4.56 20.28 -9.03
C LYS A 315 -5.12 19.66 -7.75
N GLY A 316 -4.43 19.94 -6.64
CA GLY A 316 -4.82 19.51 -5.30
C GLY A 316 -4.59 18.03 -5.01
N ILE A 317 -3.76 17.33 -5.79
CA ILE A 317 -3.34 15.95 -5.48
C ILE A 317 -1.82 15.82 -5.56
N ILE A 318 -1.23 15.14 -4.57
CA ILE A 318 0.21 14.80 -4.53
C ILE A 318 0.34 13.31 -4.18
N PHE A 319 1.31 12.65 -4.80
CA PHE A 319 1.71 11.29 -4.48
C PHE A 319 3.07 11.31 -3.80
N PHE A 320 3.18 10.76 -2.59
CA PHE A 320 4.41 10.73 -1.82
C PHE A 320 4.92 9.29 -1.68
N PRO A 321 6.05 8.95 -2.31
CA PRO A 321 6.58 7.60 -2.23
C PRO A 321 7.30 7.35 -0.89
N ILE A 322 7.09 6.18 -0.31
CA ILE A 322 7.86 5.66 0.83
C ILE A 322 8.81 4.61 0.31
N ALA A 323 10.09 4.76 0.68
CA ALA A 323 11.13 3.90 0.18
C ALA A 323 10.94 2.45 0.64
N GLU A 324 11.25 1.48 -0.23
CA GLU A 324 11.16 0.05 0.11
C GLU A 324 11.90 -0.29 1.41
N ALA A 325 13.09 0.26 1.63
CA ALA A 325 13.85 0.03 2.86
C ALA A 325 13.11 0.48 4.12
N ASP A 326 12.36 1.57 4.05
CA ASP A 326 11.62 2.13 5.19
C ASP A 326 10.35 1.31 5.46
N THR A 327 9.63 0.90 4.42
CA THR A 327 8.51 -0.05 4.53
C THR A 327 8.97 -1.40 5.12
N CYS A 328 10.06 -1.98 4.59
CA CYS A 328 10.60 -3.24 5.10
C CYS A 328 11.07 -3.14 6.56
N LYS A 329 11.69 -2.02 6.94
CA LYS A 329 12.09 -1.74 8.32
C LYS A 329 10.89 -1.67 9.25
N ALA A 330 9.76 -1.10 8.81
CA ALA A 330 8.53 -1.10 9.58
C ALA A 330 7.98 -2.52 9.76
N VAL A 331 7.88 -3.30 8.69
CA VAL A 331 7.40 -4.69 8.74
C VAL A 331 8.27 -5.55 9.66
N ALA A 332 9.60 -5.45 9.56
CA ALA A 332 10.54 -6.23 10.37
C ALA A 332 10.45 -5.97 11.88
N LYS A 333 9.86 -4.84 12.30
CA LYS A 333 9.69 -4.49 13.72
C LYS A 333 8.42 -5.07 14.35
N GLY A 334 7.55 -5.74 13.59
CA GLY A 334 6.30 -6.30 14.10
C GLY A 334 5.43 -5.23 14.78
N SER A 335 5.11 -5.41 16.06
CA SER A 335 4.28 -4.48 16.84
C SER A 335 4.83 -3.05 16.92
N GLY A 336 6.16 -2.86 16.83
CA GLY A 336 6.80 -1.54 16.76
C GLY A 336 6.83 -0.92 15.34
N GLY A 337 6.35 -1.65 14.34
CA GLY A 337 6.34 -1.23 12.95
C GLY A 337 5.46 -0.01 12.69
N LEU A 338 4.31 0.07 13.39
CA LEU A 338 3.33 1.14 13.22
C LEU A 338 3.94 2.54 13.44
N ALA A 339 4.69 2.73 14.54
CA ALA A 339 5.34 4.01 14.83
C ALA A 339 6.43 4.37 13.81
N THR A 340 7.09 3.36 13.24
CA THR A 340 8.10 3.58 12.19
C THR A 340 7.45 4.02 10.89
N CYS A 341 6.34 3.38 10.51
CA CYS A 341 5.59 3.75 9.32
C CYS A 341 4.95 5.13 9.46
N ALA A 342 4.31 5.41 10.60
CA ALA A 342 3.69 6.70 10.89
C ALA A 342 4.69 7.86 10.85
N ALA A 343 5.93 7.66 11.31
CA ALA A 343 6.98 8.66 11.17
C ALA A 343 7.32 8.96 9.70
N SER A 344 7.41 7.93 8.85
CA SER A 344 7.67 8.08 7.41
C SER A 344 6.48 8.77 6.71
N TYR A 345 5.26 8.48 7.14
CA TYR A 345 4.06 9.13 6.61
C TYR A 345 3.96 10.59 7.05
N ALA A 346 4.41 10.92 8.26
CA ALA A 346 4.50 12.30 8.73
C ALA A 346 5.47 13.14 7.89
N GLU A 347 6.55 12.55 7.38
CA GLU A 347 7.44 13.20 6.40
C GLU A 347 6.69 13.54 5.10
N GLY A 348 5.86 12.61 4.60
CA GLY A 348 5.02 12.86 3.41
C GLY A 348 3.97 13.94 3.63
N ILE A 349 3.32 13.96 4.80
CA ILE A 349 2.36 15.00 5.19
C ILE A 349 3.06 16.36 5.28
N ALA A 350 4.23 16.41 5.93
CA ALA A 350 5.01 17.63 6.04
C ALA A 350 5.48 18.15 4.68
N PHE A 351 5.87 17.26 3.77
CA PHE A 351 6.19 17.63 2.39
C PHE A 351 5.00 18.29 1.68
N ALA A 352 3.82 17.66 1.75
CA ALA A 352 2.61 18.18 1.10
C ALA A 352 2.18 19.54 1.68
N ILE A 353 2.31 19.75 2.99
CA ILE A 353 2.10 21.06 3.63
C ILE A 353 3.03 22.11 3.04
N LYS A 354 4.34 21.84 2.95
CA LYS A 354 5.31 22.77 2.34
C LYS A 354 4.95 23.09 0.89
N TYR A 355 4.64 22.06 0.11
CA TYR A 355 4.29 22.20 -1.31
C TYR A 355 3.08 23.14 -1.50
N TRP A 356 1.99 22.90 -0.77
CA TRP A 356 0.77 23.72 -0.87
C TRP A 356 0.87 25.07 -0.14
N ALA A 357 1.81 25.23 0.79
CA ALA A 357 2.15 26.53 1.39
C ALA A 357 3.00 27.43 0.45
N GLY A 358 3.39 26.93 -0.74
CA GLY A 358 4.17 27.70 -1.71
C GLY A 358 5.67 27.64 -1.48
N ASN A 359 6.17 26.66 -0.74
CA ASN A 359 7.60 26.47 -0.55
C ASN A 359 8.28 26.10 -1.88
N THR A 360 9.19 26.96 -2.35
CA THR A 360 9.81 26.83 -3.68
C THR A 360 10.73 25.62 -3.80
N GLU A 361 11.40 25.20 -2.73
CA GLU A 361 12.25 24.00 -2.72
C GLU A 361 11.38 22.74 -2.85
N ALA A 362 10.30 22.64 -2.08
CA ALA A 362 9.36 21.53 -2.18
C ALA A 362 8.69 21.44 -3.57
N GLN A 363 8.36 22.60 -4.18
CA GLN A 363 7.82 22.65 -5.53
C GLN A 363 8.85 22.27 -6.60
N ALA A 364 10.12 22.60 -6.41
CA ALA A 364 11.18 22.24 -7.36
C ALA A 364 11.57 20.76 -7.28
N SER A 365 11.31 20.08 -6.16
CA SER A 365 11.68 18.68 -5.97
C SER A 365 10.65 17.66 -6.48
N VAL A 366 9.50 18.08 -6.99
CA VAL A 366 8.48 17.14 -7.50
C VAL A 366 8.81 16.65 -8.90
N SER A 367 8.56 15.37 -9.14
CA SER A 367 8.49 14.80 -10.49
C SER A 367 7.09 15.02 -11.07
N THR A 368 7.02 15.72 -12.21
CA THR A 368 5.74 16.00 -12.89
C THR A 368 5.49 15.00 -14.02
N PHE A 369 4.32 14.36 -14.00
CA PHE A 369 3.88 13.40 -15.02
C PHE A 369 2.77 13.99 -15.88
N PRO A 370 2.68 13.63 -17.18
CA PRO A 370 1.67 14.19 -18.07
C PRO A 370 0.24 13.75 -17.75
N ASP A 371 0.06 12.51 -17.30
CA ASP A 371 -1.24 11.96 -16.89
C ASP A 371 -1.10 10.89 -15.79
N ILE A 372 -2.21 10.43 -15.23
CA ILE A 372 -2.23 9.40 -14.18
C ILE A 372 -1.63 8.06 -14.63
N ARG A 373 -1.73 7.70 -15.92
CA ARG A 373 -1.22 6.43 -16.45
C ARG A 373 0.30 6.42 -16.47
N HIS A 374 0.93 7.53 -16.85
CA HIS A 374 2.39 7.66 -16.82
C HIS A 374 2.93 7.67 -15.39
N LEU A 375 2.23 8.31 -14.46
CA LEU A 375 2.57 8.26 -13.03
C LEU A 375 2.46 6.83 -12.49
N SER A 376 1.32 6.16 -12.73
CA SER A 376 1.07 4.77 -12.32
C SER A 376 2.14 3.81 -12.87
N ALA A 377 2.52 3.95 -14.14
CA ALA A 377 3.56 3.14 -14.77
C ALA A 377 4.98 3.41 -14.22
N ALA A 378 5.24 4.59 -13.65
CA ALA A 378 6.52 4.95 -13.06
C ALA A 378 6.71 4.43 -11.63
N CYS A 379 5.61 4.10 -10.94
CA CYS A 379 5.63 3.48 -9.61
C CYS A 379 6.05 2.01 -9.68
N ASP A 380 6.76 1.56 -8.64
CA ASP A 380 7.01 0.14 -8.42
C ASP A 380 5.71 -0.53 -7.94
N GLN A 381 5.31 -1.63 -8.58
CA GLN A 381 3.98 -2.21 -8.36
C GLN A 381 3.96 -3.14 -7.15
N TRP A 382 2.93 -3.01 -6.31
CA TRP A 382 2.78 -3.81 -5.10
C TRP A 382 1.30 -3.94 -4.65
N ASP A 383 1.07 -4.86 -3.73
CA ASP A 383 -0.23 -5.18 -3.12
C ASP A 383 -0.09 -5.21 -1.60
N GLY A 384 -1.03 -4.59 -0.88
CA GLY A 384 -1.02 -4.48 0.58
C GLY A 384 -1.85 -5.54 1.30
N GLY A 385 -2.40 -6.50 0.58
CA GLY A 385 -3.35 -7.47 1.11
C GLY A 385 -4.81 -7.08 0.94
N ASP A 386 -5.70 -8.05 1.17
CA ASP A 386 -7.14 -7.84 1.17
C ASP A 386 -7.57 -7.04 2.42
N PRO A 387 -8.05 -5.77 2.28
CA PRO A 387 -8.45 -4.97 3.44
C PRO A 387 -9.64 -5.55 4.21
N ALA A 388 -10.40 -6.49 3.63
CA ALA A 388 -11.51 -7.14 4.30
C ALA A 388 -11.09 -8.26 5.26
N ARG A 389 -9.85 -8.78 5.14
CA ARG A 389 -9.44 -10.04 5.79
C ARG A 389 -7.99 -10.09 6.28
N GLU A 390 -7.09 -9.35 5.66
CA GLU A 390 -5.66 -9.40 5.93
C GLU A 390 -5.18 -8.15 6.67
N LEU A 391 -4.06 -8.26 7.40
CA LEU A 391 -3.29 -7.10 7.88
C LEU A 391 -2.56 -6.39 6.74
N PHE A 392 -2.08 -5.16 6.99
CA PHE A 392 -1.44 -4.36 5.94
C PHE A 392 -0.02 -4.85 5.81
N THR A 393 0.22 -5.60 4.75
CA THR A 393 1.50 -6.25 4.50
C THR A 393 1.89 -6.01 3.05
N PRO A 394 2.44 -4.82 2.74
CA PRO A 394 2.93 -4.49 1.40
C PRO A 394 3.86 -5.59 0.88
N ARG A 395 3.55 -6.09 -0.32
CA ARG A 395 4.30 -7.15 -1.00
C ARG A 395 4.36 -6.85 -2.50
N LYS A 396 5.50 -7.16 -3.11
CA LYS A 396 5.66 -7.10 -4.56
C LYS A 396 4.80 -8.18 -5.23
N PHE A 397 4.35 -7.95 -6.46
CA PHE A 397 3.70 -9.01 -7.21
C PHE A 397 4.71 -10.08 -7.63
N TYR A 398 4.23 -11.32 -7.71
CA TYR A 398 4.96 -12.45 -8.27
C TYR A 398 4.22 -12.95 -9.51
N GLY A 399 4.94 -13.56 -10.45
CA GLY A 399 4.33 -14.10 -11.66
C GLY A 399 5.15 -13.81 -12.91
N GLN A 400 4.43 -13.76 -14.04
CA GLN A 400 4.98 -13.62 -15.38
C GLN A 400 4.38 -12.41 -16.07
N LEU A 401 5.21 -11.69 -16.82
CA LEU A 401 4.75 -10.65 -17.72
C LEU A 401 4.27 -11.27 -19.02
N LEU A 402 3.09 -10.86 -19.45
CA LEU A 402 2.66 -11.10 -20.82
C LEU A 402 3.19 -9.95 -21.67
N ASP A 403 4.03 -10.26 -22.65
CA ASP A 403 4.45 -9.31 -23.69
C ASP A 403 3.29 -9.07 -24.67
N ALA A 404 2.21 -8.49 -24.16
CA ALA A 404 1.01 -8.21 -24.94
C ALA A 404 0.91 -6.70 -25.17
N LEU A 405 1.09 -6.31 -26.44
CA LEU A 405 0.92 -4.98 -27.03
C LEU A 405 2.13 -4.02 -26.87
N PRO A 406 2.82 -3.66 -27.97
CA PRO A 406 4.01 -2.79 -27.93
C PRO A 406 3.72 -1.32 -27.60
N GLU A 407 2.46 -0.88 -27.64
CA GLU A 407 2.08 0.54 -27.50
C GLU A 407 1.72 0.95 -26.07
N ALA A 408 1.48 0.00 -25.15
CA ALA A 408 1.11 0.33 -23.77
C ALA A 408 2.36 0.73 -22.95
N PRO A 409 2.26 1.74 -22.05
CA PRO A 409 3.31 2.04 -21.09
C PRO A 409 3.65 0.79 -20.28
N LYS A 410 4.93 0.39 -20.29
CA LYS A 410 5.39 -0.75 -19.49
C LYS A 410 5.34 -0.38 -18.01
N MET A 411 4.58 -1.14 -17.23
CA MET A 411 4.57 -0.99 -15.77
C MET A 411 5.95 -1.36 -15.21
N LYS A 412 6.62 -0.38 -14.61
CA LYS A 412 7.94 -0.56 -14.01
C LYS A 412 7.85 -1.53 -12.84
N LYS A 413 8.79 -2.49 -12.79
CA LYS A 413 8.90 -3.49 -11.71
C LYS A 413 7.55 -4.13 -11.34
N LEU A 414 6.75 -4.48 -12.35
CA LEU A 414 5.45 -5.09 -12.10
C LEU A 414 5.59 -6.34 -11.23
N CYS A 415 6.54 -7.22 -11.56
CA CYS A 415 6.88 -8.37 -10.74
C CYS A 415 8.19 -8.14 -9.98
N SER A 416 8.29 -8.74 -8.80
CA SER A 416 9.54 -8.77 -8.03
C SER A 416 10.66 -9.37 -8.89
N PRO A 417 11.84 -8.73 -8.95
CA PRO A 417 13.01 -9.32 -9.60
C PRO A 417 13.44 -10.60 -8.88
N VAL A 418 13.22 -10.64 -7.56
CA VAL A 418 13.48 -11.79 -6.70
C VAL A 418 12.20 -12.57 -6.47
N GLN A 419 12.14 -13.81 -6.93
CA GLN A 419 11.04 -14.73 -6.70
C GLN A 419 11.58 -16.02 -6.07
N MET A 420 10.82 -16.63 -5.15
CA MET A 420 11.22 -17.85 -4.46
C MET A 420 10.06 -18.86 -4.46
N PHE A 421 10.36 -20.12 -4.76
CA PHE A 421 9.42 -21.24 -4.62
C PHE A 421 10.08 -22.39 -3.87
N ASN A 422 9.31 -23.02 -2.98
CA ASN A 422 9.77 -24.17 -2.21
C ASN A 422 9.01 -25.43 -2.65
N PHE A 423 9.73 -26.51 -2.88
CA PHE A 423 9.21 -27.83 -3.24
C PHE A 423 9.65 -28.84 -2.20
N VAL A 424 8.71 -29.56 -1.59
CA VAL A 424 9.05 -30.73 -0.77
C VAL A 424 9.34 -31.91 -1.69
N LEU A 425 10.53 -32.49 -1.59
CA LEU A 425 10.93 -33.65 -2.37
C LEU A 425 10.12 -34.88 -1.95
N GLN A 426 9.63 -35.64 -2.94
CA GLN A 426 8.85 -36.85 -2.71
C GLN A 426 9.70 -37.97 -2.08
N ALA A 427 9.05 -38.89 -1.37
CA ALA A 427 9.72 -39.98 -0.65
C ALA A 427 10.60 -40.87 -1.55
N ASP A 428 10.21 -41.05 -2.81
CA ASP A 428 10.84 -41.89 -3.82
C ASP A 428 11.78 -41.13 -4.76
N ILE A 429 12.18 -39.89 -4.39
CA ILE A 429 13.04 -39.07 -5.23
C ILE A 429 14.38 -39.77 -5.51
N ASN A 430 14.76 -39.83 -6.79
CA ASN A 430 16.08 -40.32 -7.20
C ASN A 430 16.98 -39.12 -7.54
N PRO A 431 17.94 -38.75 -6.68
CA PRO A 431 18.79 -37.57 -6.89
C PRO A 431 19.72 -37.70 -8.11
N LYS A 432 19.89 -38.91 -8.66
CA LYS A 432 20.68 -39.14 -9.87
C LYS A 432 19.93 -38.74 -11.14
N LEU A 433 18.59 -38.68 -11.08
CA LEU A 433 17.77 -38.26 -12.19
C LEU A 433 17.43 -36.77 -12.04
N PRO A 434 17.45 -36.01 -13.14
CA PRO A 434 17.01 -34.62 -13.09
C PRO A 434 15.52 -34.52 -12.72
N LEU A 435 15.20 -33.65 -11.76
CA LEU A 435 13.85 -33.34 -11.35
C LEU A 435 13.27 -32.26 -12.26
N MET A 436 12.13 -32.53 -12.88
CA MET A 436 11.39 -31.53 -13.66
C MET A 436 10.43 -30.77 -12.75
N VAL A 437 10.51 -29.45 -12.76
CA VAL A 437 9.64 -28.56 -11.99
C VAL A 437 9.09 -27.45 -12.86
N GLU A 438 7.86 -27.03 -12.60
CA GLU A 438 7.24 -25.88 -13.25
C GLU A 438 7.11 -24.75 -12.22
N CYS A 439 7.87 -23.67 -12.42
CA CYS A 439 7.82 -22.48 -11.57
C CYS A 439 8.28 -21.24 -12.32
N PHE A 440 7.90 -20.06 -11.84
CA PHE A 440 8.19 -18.78 -12.50
C PHE A 440 7.71 -18.69 -13.96
N GLY A 441 6.78 -19.56 -14.37
CA GLY A 441 6.38 -19.69 -15.77
C GLY A 441 7.28 -20.50 -16.68
N LYS A 442 8.24 -21.19 -16.12
CA LYS A 442 9.27 -21.91 -16.84
C LYS A 442 9.23 -23.39 -16.48
N TYR A 443 9.58 -24.23 -17.45
CA TYR A 443 9.90 -25.63 -17.19
C TYR A 443 11.39 -25.70 -16.86
N LEU A 444 11.71 -26.08 -15.62
CA LEU A 444 13.08 -26.16 -15.14
C LEU A 444 13.47 -27.63 -14.94
N GLN A 445 14.71 -27.92 -15.29
CA GLN A 445 15.35 -29.20 -14.99
C GLN A 445 16.36 -28.97 -13.87
N VAL A 446 16.15 -29.64 -12.74
CA VAL A 446 16.94 -29.47 -11.52
C VAL A 446 17.72 -30.73 -11.23
N LYS A 447 19.05 -30.66 -11.26
CA LYS A 447 19.92 -31.73 -10.80
C LYS A 447 20.18 -31.56 -9.31
N LEU A 448 19.65 -32.49 -8.52
CA LEU A 448 19.76 -32.49 -7.07
C LEU A 448 21.20 -32.87 -6.63
N PRO A 449 21.70 -32.35 -5.49
CA PRO A 449 22.97 -32.77 -4.93
C PRO A 449 22.90 -34.23 -4.44
N GLU A 450 24.06 -34.90 -4.37
CA GLU A 450 24.15 -36.23 -3.76
C GLU A 450 23.72 -36.16 -2.29
N GLY A 451 22.85 -37.08 -1.87
CA GLY A 451 22.27 -37.09 -0.52
C GLY A 451 20.94 -36.35 -0.39
N ALA A 452 20.41 -35.72 -1.44
CA ALA A 452 19.02 -35.28 -1.45
C ALA A 452 18.08 -36.48 -1.35
N VAL A 453 17.19 -36.49 -0.35
CA VAL A 453 16.20 -37.54 -0.11
C VAL A 453 14.81 -36.93 0.06
N GLY A 454 13.79 -37.79 0.07
CA GLY A 454 12.42 -37.36 0.31
C GLY A 454 12.24 -36.68 1.66
N GLY A 455 11.36 -35.67 1.68
CA GLY A 455 11.14 -34.78 2.83
C GLY A 455 12.08 -33.57 2.89
N HIS A 456 13.20 -33.56 2.15
CA HIS A 456 13.99 -32.34 1.97
C HIS A 456 13.18 -31.28 1.19
N VAL A 457 13.58 -30.02 1.31
CA VAL A 457 13.00 -28.89 0.57
C VAL A 457 13.98 -28.41 -0.49
N LEU A 458 13.55 -28.43 -1.74
CA LEU A 458 14.19 -27.73 -2.86
C LEU A 458 13.66 -26.29 -2.89
N GLN A 459 14.53 -25.32 -2.66
CA GLN A 459 14.23 -23.91 -2.84
C GLN A 459 14.77 -23.45 -4.19
N LEU A 460 13.91 -22.87 -5.01
CA LEU A 460 14.26 -22.26 -6.28
C LEU A 460 14.15 -20.75 -6.14
N TYR A 461 15.16 -20.05 -6.61
CA TYR A 461 15.21 -18.60 -6.64
C TYR A 461 15.35 -18.13 -8.08
N SER A 462 14.63 -17.08 -8.43
CA SER A 462 14.85 -16.28 -9.63
C SER A 462 15.25 -14.89 -9.17
N ASN A 463 16.39 -14.37 -9.62
CA ASN A 463 16.81 -13.00 -9.37
C ASN A 463 17.14 -12.34 -10.71
N ASP A 464 16.28 -11.42 -11.18
CA ASP A 464 16.40 -10.79 -12.50
C ASP A 464 16.56 -11.82 -13.65
N GLY A 465 15.82 -12.92 -13.53
CA GLY A 465 15.85 -14.02 -14.50
C GLY A 465 17.00 -15.02 -14.31
N GLN A 466 17.96 -14.74 -13.44
CA GLN A 466 18.99 -15.70 -13.04
C GLN A 466 18.40 -16.72 -12.06
N LEU A 467 18.47 -18.00 -12.43
CA LEU A 467 17.94 -19.09 -11.61
C LEU A 467 19.03 -19.67 -10.70
N THR A 468 18.70 -19.87 -9.43
CA THR A 468 19.51 -20.65 -8.49
C THR A 468 18.63 -21.63 -7.72
N ALA A 469 19.25 -22.69 -7.21
CA ALA A 469 18.55 -23.76 -6.52
C ALA A 469 19.35 -24.26 -5.32
N THR A 470 18.71 -24.43 -4.18
CA THR A 470 19.30 -25.02 -2.97
C THR A 470 18.41 -26.13 -2.45
N VAL A 471 19.01 -27.18 -1.87
CA VAL A 471 18.28 -28.24 -1.18
C VAL A 471 18.61 -28.12 0.30
N GLY A 472 17.60 -28.23 1.16
CA GLY A 472 17.77 -28.11 2.60
C GLY A 472 16.73 -28.86 3.42
N LEU A 473 16.83 -28.74 4.74
CA LEU A 473 15.85 -29.26 5.69
C LEU A 473 14.96 -28.11 6.17
N PHE A 474 13.65 -28.34 6.20
CA PHE A 474 12.72 -27.39 6.81
C PHE A 474 12.83 -27.48 8.33
N MET A 475 13.22 -26.37 8.96
CA MET A 475 13.36 -26.25 10.40
C MET A 475 12.00 -25.85 11.01
N GLN A 476 11.81 -26.09 12.31
CA GLN A 476 10.55 -25.80 13.00
C GLN A 476 10.18 -24.30 13.00
N ASP A 477 11.15 -23.42 12.81
CA ASP A 477 11.00 -21.96 12.72
C ASP A 477 10.73 -21.47 11.28
N GLY A 478 10.59 -22.39 10.32
CA GLY A 478 10.39 -22.06 8.90
C GLY A 478 11.67 -21.71 8.15
N GLN A 479 12.84 -21.74 8.79
CA GLN A 479 14.12 -21.61 8.09
C GLN A 479 14.44 -22.90 7.33
N VAL A 480 15.20 -22.76 6.24
CA VAL A 480 15.71 -23.91 5.49
C VAL A 480 17.21 -24.02 5.73
N LEU A 481 17.61 -25.10 6.41
CA LEU A 481 19.02 -25.42 6.61
C LEU A 481 19.58 -25.98 5.30
N SER A 482 20.41 -25.20 4.60
CA SER A 482 20.99 -25.61 3.33
C SER A 482 21.89 -26.84 3.50
N LEU A 483 21.61 -27.89 2.74
CA LEU A 483 22.41 -29.11 2.64
C LEU A 483 23.30 -29.12 1.39
N GLY A 484 22.97 -28.31 0.37
CA GLY A 484 23.75 -28.20 -0.85
C GLY A 484 23.07 -27.33 -1.91
N SER A 485 23.83 -26.96 -2.93
CA SER A 485 23.30 -26.29 -4.12
C SER A 485 22.87 -27.33 -5.16
N ALA A 486 21.72 -27.10 -5.79
CA ALA A 486 21.28 -27.86 -6.95
C ALA A 486 21.61 -27.07 -8.23
N HIS A 487 21.86 -27.80 -9.32
CA HIS A 487 22.06 -27.17 -10.63
C HIS A 487 20.72 -27.06 -11.35
N VAL A 488 20.39 -25.88 -11.87
CA VAL A 488 19.12 -25.60 -12.53
C VAL A 488 19.35 -25.14 -13.97
N GLU A 489 18.64 -25.74 -14.90
CA GLU A 489 18.66 -25.42 -16.33
C GLU A 489 17.23 -25.13 -16.81
N GLU A 490 17.04 -24.04 -17.57
CA GLU A 490 15.75 -23.72 -18.19
C GLU A 490 15.53 -24.54 -19.47
N ARG A 491 14.34 -25.10 -19.64
CA ARG A 491 13.94 -25.83 -20.84
C ARG A 491 12.88 -25.05 -21.60
N CYS A 492 13.14 -24.79 -22.89
CA CYS A 492 12.24 -24.01 -23.75
C CYS A 492 10.92 -24.72 -24.14
N LYS A 493 10.79 -26.01 -23.84
CA LYS A 493 9.59 -26.80 -24.16
C LYS A 493 9.24 -27.67 -22.97
N ALA A 494 7.94 -27.76 -22.67
CA ALA A 494 7.44 -28.84 -21.82
C ALA A 494 7.99 -30.16 -22.36
N PRO A 495 8.50 -31.06 -21.50
CA PRO A 495 8.90 -32.38 -21.96
C PRO A 495 7.72 -32.95 -22.75
N ALA A 496 7.99 -33.43 -23.97
CA ALA A 496 6.96 -34.11 -24.76
C ALA A 496 6.39 -35.16 -23.82
N THR A 497 5.09 -35.06 -23.51
CA THR A 497 4.42 -36.02 -22.65
C THR A 497 4.53 -37.35 -23.37
N ASP A 498 5.53 -38.13 -23.00
CA ASP A 498 5.77 -39.43 -23.56
C ASP A 498 4.62 -40.30 -23.06
N LYS A 499 3.59 -40.42 -23.89
CA LYS A 499 2.37 -41.19 -23.59
C LYS A 499 2.68 -42.65 -23.27
N SER A 500 3.92 -43.11 -23.48
CA SER A 500 4.39 -44.45 -23.14
C SER A 500 4.60 -44.70 -21.64
N CYS A 501 4.66 -43.67 -20.79
CA CYS A 501 4.82 -43.81 -19.33
C CYS A 501 3.54 -43.56 -18.51
N ALA A 502 2.36 -43.55 -19.15
CA ALA A 502 1.12 -43.64 -18.37
C ALA A 502 1.14 -44.98 -17.61
N PRO A 503 1.02 -45.01 -16.27
CA PRO A 503 0.93 -46.26 -15.54
C PRO A 503 -0.20 -47.09 -16.15
N ALA A 504 0.09 -48.33 -16.55
CA ALA A 504 -0.90 -49.24 -17.07
C ALA A 504 -2.10 -49.20 -16.12
N ALA A 505 -3.29 -48.92 -16.66
CA ALA A 505 -4.51 -48.87 -15.86
C ALA A 505 -4.56 -50.15 -15.01
N PRO A 506 -4.79 -50.05 -13.68
CA PRO A 506 -4.85 -51.23 -12.83
C PRO A 506 -5.84 -52.22 -13.45
N PRO A 507 -5.52 -53.52 -13.50
CA PRO A 507 -6.41 -54.51 -14.08
C PRO A 507 -7.79 -54.37 -13.43
N LEU A 508 -8.81 -54.15 -14.27
CA LEU A 508 -10.20 -54.18 -13.83
C LEU A 508 -10.40 -55.50 -13.11
N ALA A 509 -10.67 -55.43 -11.81
CA ALA A 509 -11.05 -56.60 -11.02
C ALA A 509 -12.25 -57.24 -11.71
N SER A 510 -12.09 -58.47 -12.18
CA SER A 510 -13.20 -59.28 -12.64
C SER A 510 -14.14 -59.45 -11.46
N SER A 511 -15.37 -58.97 -11.62
CA SER A 511 -16.46 -59.29 -10.72
C SER A 511 -16.79 -60.78 -10.87
N ASP A 512 -16.46 -61.57 -9.85
CA ASP A 512 -17.21 -62.76 -9.47
C ASP A 512 -18.03 -62.44 -8.22
#